data_AF-A0A8J6JVK1-F1
#
_entry.id   AF-A0A8J6JVK1-F1
#
_cell.length_a   1.000
_cell.length_b   1.000
_cell.length_c   1.000
_cell.angle_alpha   90.00
_cell.angle_beta   90.00
_cell.angle_gamma   90.00
#
_symmetry.space_group_name_H-M   'P 1'
#
loop_
_entity.id
_entity.type
_entity.pdbx_description
1 polymer ?
#
loop_
_entity_poly.entity_id
_entity_poly.type
_entity_poly.pdbx_seq_one_letter_code
_entity_poly.pdbx_strand_id
1 'polypeptide(L)'
;EQGPVDAVLDTPRHPYTHGLIGSVPSRNQRGVPLRQIPGTTPSLLSLPPGCAFKTRCEHADAACEVMPDLLPLEPLRFARCVHPHV
;
A
#
# COMPACT_ATOMS: atom_id res chain seq x y z
N GLU A 1 0.33 3.95 6.01
CA GLU A 1 1.73 4.41 6.07
C GLU A 1 1.73 5.82 6.63
N GLN A 2 2.72 6.16 7.43
CA GLN A 2 2.85 7.46 8.09
C GLN A 2 4.32 7.89 8.04
N GLY A 3 4.59 9.15 7.77
CA GLY A 3 5.92 9.75 7.79
C GLY A 3 5.97 11.11 7.12
N PRO A 4 7.17 11.68 6.91
CA PRO A 4 7.35 12.92 6.16
C PRO A 4 6.74 12.82 4.76
N VAL A 5 6.16 13.93 4.27
CA VAL A 5 5.44 13.98 2.99
C VAL A 5 6.31 13.44 1.85
N ASP A 6 7.52 13.98 1.69
CA ASP A 6 8.43 13.59 0.61
C ASP A 6 8.78 12.10 0.69
N ALA A 7 9.06 11.58 1.90
CA ALA A 7 9.40 10.17 2.08
C ALA A 7 8.25 9.23 1.67
N VAL A 8 7.01 9.58 2.04
CA VAL A 8 5.81 8.79 1.70
C VAL A 8 5.46 8.90 0.21
N LEU A 9 5.66 10.06 -0.41
CA LEU A 9 5.31 10.28 -1.82
C LEU A 9 6.37 9.78 -2.79
N ASP A 10 7.65 9.82 -2.43
CA ASP A 10 8.75 9.46 -3.33
C ASP A 10 9.27 8.05 -3.11
N THR A 11 9.23 7.54 -1.87
CA THR A 11 9.67 6.18 -1.54
C THR A 11 8.65 5.42 -0.70
N PRO A 12 7.38 5.30 -1.15
CA PRO A 12 6.34 4.62 -0.41
C PRO A 12 6.72 3.18 -0.09
N ARG A 13 6.61 2.79 1.18
CA ARG A 13 6.97 1.44 1.65
C ARG A 13 5.76 0.51 1.66
N HIS A 14 4.55 1.03 1.87
CA HIS A 14 3.37 0.18 1.91
C HIS A 14 2.89 -0.11 0.47
N PRO A 15 2.63 -1.38 0.07
CA PRO A 15 2.24 -1.72 -1.30
C PRO A 15 1.03 -0.95 -1.84
N TYR A 16 0.03 -0.68 -0.98
CA TYR A 16 -1.08 0.22 -1.32
C TYR A 16 -0.62 1.64 -1.70
N THR A 17 0.22 2.30 -0.89
CA THR A 17 0.73 3.65 -1.19
C THR A 17 1.56 3.61 -2.48
N HIS A 18 2.42 2.60 -2.64
CA HIS A 18 3.23 2.42 -3.84
C HIS A 18 2.35 2.29 -5.10
N GLY A 19 1.32 1.43 -5.06
CA GLY A 19 0.36 1.30 -6.15
C GLY A 19 -0.43 2.59 -6.41
N LEU A 20 -0.81 3.33 -5.37
CA LEU A 20 -1.56 4.57 -5.50
C LEU A 20 -0.74 5.67 -6.19
N ILE A 21 0.50 5.89 -5.73
CA ILE A 21 1.43 6.86 -6.34
C ILE A 21 1.77 6.44 -7.77
N GLY A 22 1.99 5.14 -8.01
CA GLY A 22 2.23 4.60 -9.35
C GLY A 22 1.03 4.73 -10.30
N SER A 23 -0.19 4.91 -9.78
CA SER A 23 -1.40 5.14 -10.59
C SER A 23 -1.60 6.61 -10.98
N VAL A 24 -0.77 7.54 -10.48
CA VAL A 24 -0.90 8.98 -10.76
C VAL A 24 -0.48 9.28 -12.21
N PRO A 25 -1.36 9.83 -13.07
CA PRO A 25 -1.05 10.03 -14.49
C PRO A 25 0.18 10.91 -14.74
N SER A 26 0.41 11.94 -13.92
CA SER A 26 1.56 12.83 -14.06
C SER A 26 2.91 12.17 -13.72
N ARG A 27 2.89 11.01 -13.05
CA ARG A 27 4.10 10.22 -12.73
C ARG A 27 4.34 9.07 -13.72
N ASN A 28 3.53 8.97 -14.77
CA ASN A 28 3.62 7.91 -15.78
C ASN A 28 4.01 8.47 -17.16
N GLN A 29 4.61 7.60 -17.99
CA GLN A 29 4.92 7.95 -19.37
C GLN A 29 3.61 8.15 -20.17
N ARG A 30 3.55 9.17 -21.03
CA ARG A 30 2.38 9.37 -21.90
C ARG A 30 2.32 8.28 -22.97
N GLY A 31 1.11 7.81 -23.25
CA GLY A 31 0.86 6.80 -24.29
C GLY A 31 1.03 5.36 -23.84
N VAL A 32 1.40 5.10 -22.58
CA VAL A 32 1.41 3.75 -22.01
C VAL A 32 0.21 3.54 -21.07
N PRO A 33 -0.29 2.30 -20.94
CA PRO A 33 -1.28 1.98 -19.92
C PRO A 33 -0.79 2.33 -18.52
N LEU A 34 -1.64 2.96 -17.71
CA LEU A 34 -1.30 3.27 -16.32
C LEU A 34 -1.19 1.99 -15.51
N ARG A 35 -0.26 1.96 -14.55
CA ARG A 35 -0.27 0.92 -13.51
C ARG A 35 -1.55 1.07 -12.69
N GLN A 36 -2.30 -0.02 -12.56
CA GLN A 36 -3.53 -0.07 -11.78
C GLN A 36 -3.36 -0.99 -10.59
N ILE A 37 -4.01 -0.65 -9.48
CA ILE A 37 -4.22 -1.59 -8.39
C ILE A 37 -5.35 -2.54 -8.82
N PRO A 38 -5.11 -3.87 -8.91
CA PRO A 38 -6.11 -4.81 -9.38
C PRO A 38 -7.29 -4.93 -8.40
N GLY A 39 -8.45 -5.32 -8.94
CA GLY A 39 -9.67 -5.53 -8.16
C GLY A 39 -10.37 -4.24 -7.74
N THR A 40 -11.33 -4.37 -6.81
CA THR A 40 -12.15 -3.26 -6.32
C THR A 40 -11.96 -3.05 -4.83
N THR A 41 -12.14 -1.81 -4.37
CA THR A 41 -12.10 -1.49 -2.95
C THR A 41 -13.23 -2.26 -2.24
N PRO A 42 -12.94 -3.02 -1.16
CA PRO A 42 -13.97 -3.72 -0.42
C PRO A 42 -14.94 -2.74 0.23
N SER A 43 -16.18 -3.17 0.43
CA SER A 43 -17.15 -2.39 1.20
C SER A 43 -16.65 -2.17 2.62
N LEU A 44 -16.78 -0.94 3.13
CA LEU A 44 -16.44 -0.60 4.51
C LEU A 44 -17.34 -1.33 5.53
N LEU A 45 -18.52 -1.77 5.12
CA LEU A 45 -19.44 -2.57 5.95
C LEU A 45 -19.04 -4.04 6.06
N SER A 46 -18.13 -4.50 5.21
CA SER A 46 -17.70 -5.90 5.13
C SER A 46 -16.22 -6.00 4.80
N LEU A 47 -15.39 -5.35 5.62
CA LEU A 47 -13.94 -5.45 5.51
C LEU A 47 -13.47 -6.87 5.87
N PRO A 48 -12.48 -7.41 5.14
CA PRO A 48 -11.90 -8.69 5.51
C PRO A 48 -11.17 -8.58 6.86
N PRO A 49 -11.02 -9.68 7.62
CA PRO A 49 -10.20 -9.69 8.81
C PRO A 49 -8.73 -9.41 8.44
N GLY A 50 -8.05 -8.69 9.32
CA GLY A 50 -6.66 -8.29 9.16
C GLY A 50 -6.47 -7.12 8.22
N CYS A 51 -5.47 -7.20 7.35
CA CYS A 51 -5.16 -6.13 6.41
C CYS A 51 -6.30 -5.94 5.38
N ALA A 52 -6.94 -4.77 5.40
CA ALA A 52 -8.02 -4.41 4.46
C ALA A 52 -7.57 -4.40 2.99
N PHE A 53 -6.26 -4.32 2.72
CA PHE A 53 -5.70 -4.33 1.38
C PHE A 53 -5.32 -5.73 0.87
N LYS A 54 -5.39 -6.77 1.71
CA LYS A 54 -4.83 -8.10 1.39
C LYS A 54 -5.39 -8.72 0.10
N THR A 55 -6.67 -8.48 -0.21
CA THR A 55 -7.32 -9.03 -1.42
C THR A 55 -6.84 -8.41 -2.72
N ARG A 56 -6.10 -7.30 -2.66
CA ARG A 56 -5.56 -6.56 -3.81
C ARG A 56 -4.04 -6.38 -3.76
N CYS A 57 -3.40 -6.86 -2.69
CA CYS A 57 -1.97 -6.72 -2.48
C CYS A 57 -1.23 -7.87 -3.14
N GLU A 58 -0.26 -7.56 -4.01
CA GLU A 58 0.60 -8.57 -4.65
C GLU A 58 1.53 -9.30 -3.67
N HIS A 59 1.72 -8.75 -2.46
CA HIS A 59 2.54 -9.32 -1.39
C HIS A 59 1.72 -9.98 -0.27
N ALA A 60 0.42 -10.17 -0.43
CA ALA A 60 -0.41 -10.75 0.63
C ALA A 60 -0.13 -12.25 0.82
N ASP A 61 -0.05 -12.66 2.09
CA ASP A 61 0.00 -14.05 2.54
C ASP A 61 -0.85 -14.25 3.82
N ALA A 62 -0.74 -15.43 4.42
CA ALA A 62 -1.51 -15.79 5.62
C ALA A 62 -1.25 -14.85 6.82
N ALA A 63 -0.07 -14.23 6.92
CA ALA A 63 0.23 -13.31 8.01
C ALA A 63 -0.61 -12.01 7.92
N CYS A 64 -1.09 -11.66 6.72
CA CYS A 64 -1.97 -10.51 6.52
C CYS A 64 -3.41 -10.71 7.01
N GLU A 65 -3.78 -11.92 7.47
CA GLU A 65 -5.09 -12.20 8.05
C GLU A 65 -5.28 -11.61 9.46
N VAL A 66 -4.17 -11.28 10.13
CA VAL A 66 -4.15 -10.54 11.38
C VAL A 66 -3.79 -9.09 11.08
N MET A 67 -4.42 -8.14 11.78
CA MET A 67 -4.11 -6.72 11.58
C MET A 67 -2.71 -6.45 12.16
N PRO A 68 -1.73 -6.02 11.35
CA PRO A 68 -0.41 -5.70 11.88
C PRO A 68 -0.48 -4.44 12.75
N ASP A 69 0.38 -4.42 13.77
CA ASP A 69 0.65 -3.22 14.54
C ASP A 69 1.30 -2.13 13.68
N LEU A 70 1.35 -0.91 14.22
CA LEU A 70 2.07 0.17 13.57
C LEU A 70 3.58 -0.09 13.72
N LEU A 71 4.21 -0.63 12.68
CA LEU A 71 5.62 -1.01 12.70
C LEU A 71 6.49 0.18 12.29
N PRO A 72 7.61 0.45 12.99
CA PRO A 72 8.62 1.39 12.54
C PRO A 72 9.37 0.80 11.33
N LEU A 73 9.59 1.60 10.30
CA LEU A 73 10.36 1.24 9.11
C LEU A 73 11.72 1.96 9.10
N GLU A 74 11.69 3.26 9.39
CA GLU A 74 12.82 4.20 9.41
C GLU A 74 12.49 5.31 10.43
N PRO A 75 13.44 6.20 10.79
CA PRO A 75 13.13 7.34 11.65
C PRO A 75 11.91 8.13 11.15
N LEU A 76 10.92 8.31 12.03
CA LEU A 76 9.65 8.98 11.75
C LEU A 76 8.77 8.31 10.68
N ARG A 77 9.08 7.08 10.25
CA ARG A 77 8.29 6.35 9.25
C ARG A 77 7.73 5.06 9.80
N PHE A 78 6.44 4.86 9.57
CA PHE A 78 5.70 3.74 10.10
C PHE A 78 4.69 3.17 9.09
N ALA A 79 4.42 1.88 9.19
CA ALA A 79 3.34 1.26 8.43
C ALA A 79 2.70 0.10 9.19
N ARG A 80 1.39 -0.07 8.98
CA ARG A 80 0.68 -1.32 9.31
C ARG A 80 0.80 -2.25 8.12
N CYS A 81 1.94 -2.91 7.97
CA CYS A 81 2.21 -3.80 6.84
C CYS A 81 3.11 -4.94 7.29
N VAL A 82 2.75 -6.17 6.96
CA VAL A 82 3.62 -7.33 7.21
C VAL A 82 4.79 -7.37 6.20
N HIS A 83 4.52 -6.94 4.96
CA HIS A 83 5.47 -7.01 3.84
C HIS A 83 5.68 -5.63 3.19
N PRO A 84 6.38 -4.69 3.85
CA PRO A 84 6.74 -3.41 3.25
C PRO A 84 7.80 -3.59 2.15
N HIS A 85 7.77 -2.73 1.13
CA HIS A 85 8.82 -2.64 0.12
C HIS A 85 10.15 -2.17 0.74
N VAL A 86 11.26 -2.77 0.29
CA VAL A 86 12.64 -2.40 0.67
C VAL A 86 13.21 -1.28 -0.18
#